data_AF-G5JDK6-F1
#
_entry.id   AF-G5JDK6-F1
#
_cell.length_a   1.000
_cell.length_b   1.000
_cell.length_c   1.000
_cell.angle_alpha   90.00
_cell.angle_beta   90.00
_cell.angle_gamma   90.00
#
_symmetry.space_group_name_H-M   'P 1'
#
loop_
_entity.id
_entity.type
_entity.pdbx_description
1 polymer ?
#
loop_
_entity_poly.entity_id
_entity_poly.type
_entity_poly.pdbx_seq_one_letter_code
_entity_poly.pdbx_strand_id
1 'polypeptide(L)'
;MGNGLGKTASAARRLGSITLVETFPAQIIYEIGILGYLVFLSLVTTLTILTFKAYRSLKTPALRGLGLCLWAFILFISYNPYYYPLAVDPVAVYYWFIAGMLFKLPVLEQETLSISSEKD
;
A
#
# COMPACT_ATOMS: atom_id res chain seq x y z
N MET A 1 -5.52 -0.18 -30.21
CA MET A 1 -4.92 0.39 -28.99
C MET A 1 -5.73 1.62 -28.62
N GLY A 2 -6.43 1.63 -27.48
CA GLY A 2 -7.32 2.74 -27.11
C GLY A 2 -8.65 2.31 -26.52
N ASN A 3 -8.62 1.53 -25.43
CA ASN A 3 -9.85 1.13 -24.75
C ASN A 3 -10.00 1.71 -23.33
N GLY A 4 -9.30 2.81 -23.03
CA GLY A 4 -9.52 3.73 -21.90
C GLY A 4 -9.50 3.10 -20.50
N LEU A 5 -8.57 3.54 -19.65
CA LEU A 5 -8.63 3.28 -18.21
C LEU A 5 -9.95 3.85 -17.65
N GLY A 6 -10.73 3.05 -16.92
CA GLY A 6 -11.95 3.52 -16.25
C GLY A 6 -13.28 3.04 -16.85
N LYS A 7 -13.30 2.03 -17.72
CA LYS A 7 -14.58 1.43 -18.19
C LYS A 7 -15.32 0.68 -17.09
N THR A 8 -14.61 0.18 -16.08
CA THR A 8 -15.21 -0.53 -14.94
C THR A 8 -15.35 0.35 -13.70
N ALA A 9 -14.90 1.61 -13.75
CA ALA A 9 -15.11 2.56 -12.66
C ALA A 9 -16.59 2.96 -12.58
N SER A 10 -17.19 2.88 -11.39
CA SER A 10 -18.59 3.27 -11.13
C SER A 10 -18.95 4.67 -11.65
N ALA A 11 -17.97 5.58 -11.72
CA ALA A 11 -18.14 6.93 -12.25
C ALA A 11 -18.39 6.99 -13.78
N ALA A 12 -17.93 5.99 -14.54
CA ALA A 12 -18.13 5.89 -15.98
C ALA A 12 -19.44 5.19 -16.36
N ARG A 13 -20.29 4.81 -15.38
CA ARG A 13 -21.61 4.18 -15.59
C ARG A 13 -22.51 4.92 -16.58
N ARG A 14 -22.34 6.23 -16.72
CA ARG A 14 -23.11 7.07 -17.65
C ARG A 14 -22.68 6.96 -19.12
N LEU A 15 -21.56 6.29 -19.43
CA LEU A 15 -20.91 6.31 -20.75
C LEU A 15 -20.99 4.98 -21.53
N GLY A 16 -21.59 3.91 -21.00
CA GLY A 16 -21.78 2.66 -21.77
C GLY A 16 -22.14 1.42 -20.94
N SER A 17 -22.39 0.30 -21.64
CA SER A 17 -22.74 -1.00 -21.03
C SER A 17 -21.54 -1.60 -20.29
N ILE A 18 -21.74 -1.97 -19.03
CA ILE A 18 -20.66 -2.33 -18.10
C ILE A 18 -20.82 -3.80 -17.73
N THR A 19 -19.74 -4.56 -17.83
CA THR A 19 -19.66 -5.90 -17.29
C THR A 19 -19.22 -5.78 -15.83
N LEU A 20 -20.10 -6.17 -14.92
CA LEU A 20 -19.86 -6.14 -13.47
C LEU A 20 -18.85 -7.26 -13.13
N VAL A 21 -17.57 -6.91 -13.15
CA VAL A 21 -16.50 -7.78 -12.66
C VAL A 21 -16.28 -7.40 -11.21
N GLU A 22 -16.86 -8.16 -10.28
CA GLU A 22 -16.89 -7.83 -8.85
C GLU A 22 -15.54 -7.96 -8.15
N THR A 23 -14.60 -8.71 -8.74
CA THR A 23 -13.28 -8.93 -8.17
C THR A 23 -12.22 -8.07 -8.85
N PHE A 24 -11.53 -7.27 -8.04
CA PHE A 24 -10.50 -6.35 -8.49
C PHE A 24 -9.36 -6.96 -9.34
N PRO A 25 -8.86 -8.18 -9.04
CA PRO A 25 -7.86 -8.82 -9.90
C PRO A 25 -8.39 -9.02 -11.32
N ALA A 26 -9.66 -9.42 -11.46
CA ALA A 26 -10.30 -9.59 -12.75
C ALA A 26 -10.55 -8.24 -13.45
N GLN A 27 -10.79 -7.17 -12.69
CA GLN A 27 -10.90 -5.80 -13.23
C GLN A 27 -9.57 -5.30 -13.83
N ILE A 28 -8.45 -5.40 -13.11
CA ILE A 28 -7.13 -4.99 -13.64
C ILE A 28 -6.76 -5.82 -14.86
N ILE A 29 -6.96 -7.14 -14.79
CA ILE A 29 -6.64 -8.04 -15.90
C ILE A 29 -7.49 -7.69 -17.13
N TYR A 30 -8.76 -7.29 -16.93
CA TYR A 30 -9.64 -6.87 -18.02
C TYR A 30 -9.26 -5.50 -18.62
N GLU A 31 -8.85 -4.53 -17.80
CA GLU A 31 -8.56 -3.16 -18.26
C GLU A 31 -7.12 -2.99 -18.80
N ILE A 32 -6.13 -3.59 -18.13
CA ILE A 32 -4.69 -3.38 -18.38
C ILE A 32 -4.02 -4.66 -18.90
N GLY A 33 -4.66 -5.82 -18.74
CA GLY A 33 -4.08 -7.12 -19.05
C GLY A 33 -3.27 -7.70 -17.90
N ILE A 34 -2.86 -8.95 -18.06
CA ILE A 34 -2.06 -9.68 -17.07
C ILE A 34 -0.73 -8.97 -16.73
N LEU A 35 -0.14 -8.28 -17.70
CA LEU A 35 1.10 -7.52 -17.50
C LEU A 35 0.90 -6.36 -16.51
N GLY A 36 -0.22 -5.62 -16.61
CA GLY A 36 -0.54 -4.55 -15.66
C GLY A 36 -0.73 -5.07 -14.24
N TYR A 37 -1.38 -6.23 -14.11
CA TYR A 37 -1.53 -6.91 -12.82
C TYR A 37 -0.18 -7.34 -12.22
N LEU A 38 0.73 -7.89 -13.03
CA LEU A 38 2.06 -8.27 -12.56
C LEU A 38 2.92 -7.07 -12.15
N VAL A 39 2.84 -5.95 -12.88
CA VAL A 39 3.52 -4.69 -12.51
C VAL A 39 2.97 -4.14 -11.19
N PHE A 40 1.65 -4.18 -11.02
CA PHE A 40 1.02 -3.77 -9.77
C PHE A 40 1.44 -4.65 -8.58
N LEU A 41 1.39 -5.98 -8.75
CA LEU A 41 1.84 -6.92 -7.73
C LEU A 41 3.30 -6.67 -7.35
N SER A 42 4.18 -6.52 -8.34
CA SER A 42 5.59 -6.24 -8.06
C SER A 42 5.81 -4.91 -7.32
N LEU A 43 5.00 -3.89 -7.58
CA LEU A 43 5.03 -2.64 -6.82
C LEU A 43 4.64 -2.84 -5.34
N VAL A 44 3.50 -3.47 -5.07
CA VAL A 44 3.05 -3.68 -3.67
C VAL A 44 3.94 -4.67 -2.93
N THR A 45 4.49 -5.67 -3.62
CA THR A 45 5.49 -6.59 -3.06
C THR A 45 6.77 -5.84 -2.70
N THR A 46 7.27 -4.98 -3.58
CA THR A 46 8.45 -4.15 -3.31
C THR A 46 8.23 -3.25 -2.11
N LEU A 47 7.08 -2.59 -2.04
CA LEU A 47 6.71 -1.73 -0.91
C LEU A 47 6.66 -2.51 0.41
N THR A 48 6.05 -3.70 0.39
CA THR A 48 5.98 -4.61 1.56
C THR A 48 7.36 -5.05 2.04
N ILE A 49 8.29 -5.35 1.12
CA ILE A 49 9.66 -5.73 1.45
C ILE A 49 10.45 -4.55 2.03
N LEU A 50 10.34 -3.37 1.43
CA LEU A 50 11.05 -2.18 1.89
C LEU A 50 10.56 -1.75 3.28
N THR A 51 9.25 -1.78 3.51
CA THR A 51 8.66 -1.47 4.81
C THR A 51 8.98 -2.53 5.87
N PHE A 52 9.13 -3.80 5.47
CA PHE A 52 9.63 -4.86 6.35
C PHE A 52 11.06 -4.55 6.85
N LYS A 53 11.93 -4.12 5.93
CA LYS A 53 13.30 -3.71 6.27
C LYS A 53 13.31 -2.50 7.20
N ALA A 54 12.44 -1.51 6.96
CA ALA A 54 12.29 -0.34 7.82
C ALA A 54 11.89 -0.74 9.25
N TYR A 55 10.86 -1.58 9.41
CA TYR A 55 10.43 -2.03 10.74
C TYR A 55 11.55 -2.83 11.46
N ARG A 56 12.27 -3.71 10.73
CA ARG A 56 13.37 -4.52 11.30
C ARG A 56 14.56 -3.69 11.77
N SER A 57 14.73 -2.47 11.26
CA SER A 57 15.82 -1.56 11.64
C SER A 57 15.60 -0.87 12.99
N LEU A 58 14.38 -0.91 13.53
CA LEU A 58 14.02 -0.27 14.80
C LEU A 58 14.65 -0.97 16.00
N LYS A 59 15.26 -0.21 16.89
CA LYS A 59 15.98 -0.72 18.07
C LYS A 59 15.11 -0.71 19.33
N THR A 60 14.27 0.32 19.48
CA THR A 60 13.42 0.54 20.65
C THR A 60 12.27 -0.46 20.64
N PRO A 61 12.06 -1.26 21.71
CA PRO A 61 11.03 -2.29 21.74
C PRO A 61 9.62 -1.79 21.44
N ALA A 62 9.26 -0.61 21.96
CA ALA A 62 7.95 0.01 21.73
C ALA A 62 7.76 0.42 20.26
N LEU A 63 8.76 1.09 19.65
CA LEU A 63 8.71 1.45 18.23
C LEU A 63 8.69 0.21 17.35
N ARG A 64 9.43 -0.85 17.71
CA ARG A 64 9.43 -2.11 16.96
C ARG A 64 8.07 -2.80 16.99
N GLY A 65 7.36 -2.75 18.13
CA GLY A 65 5.98 -3.21 18.24
C GLY A 65 5.02 -2.43 17.34
N LEU A 66 5.11 -1.09 17.36
CA LEU A 66 4.34 -0.23 16.48
C LEU A 66 4.66 -0.50 15.00
N GLY A 67 5.95 -0.59 14.64
CA GLY A 67 6.41 -0.88 13.29
C GLY A 67 5.91 -2.23 12.77
N LEU A 68 5.82 -3.25 13.64
CA LEU A 68 5.24 -4.55 13.29
C LEU A 68 3.74 -4.42 12.97
N CYS A 69 2.97 -3.67 13.77
CA CYS A 69 1.55 -3.44 13.52
C CYS A 69 1.32 -2.67 12.20
N LEU A 70 2.11 -1.62 11.94
CA LEU A 70 2.05 -0.86 10.70
C LEU A 70 2.41 -1.73 9.49
N TRP A 71 3.45 -2.57 9.62
CA TRP A 71 3.85 -3.48 8.54
C TRP A 71 2.80 -4.55 8.27
N ALA A 72 2.21 -5.14 9.31
CA ALA A 72 1.12 -6.10 9.16
C ALA A 72 -0.08 -5.48 8.43
N PHE A 73 -0.46 -4.25 8.77
CA PHE A 73 -1.48 -3.50 8.05
C PHE A 73 -1.15 -3.38 6.55
N ILE A 74 0.07 -2.98 6.20
CA ILE A 74 0.52 -2.88 4.80
C ILE A 74 0.45 -4.23 4.09
N LEU A 75 0.89 -5.31 4.74
CA LEU A 75 0.86 -6.67 4.19
C LEU A 75 -0.59 -7.09 3.88
N PHE A 76 -1.49 -6.99 4.85
CA PHE A 76 -2.89 -7.42 4.68
C PHE A 76 -3.63 -6.60 3.64
N ILE A 77 -3.39 -5.29 3.57
CA ILE A 77 -4.02 -4.41 2.58
C ILE A 77 -3.45 -4.66 1.17
N SER A 78 -2.14 -4.92 1.05
CA SER A 78 -1.48 -5.18 -0.24
C SER A 78 -1.96 -6.45 -0.92
N TYR A 79 -2.25 -7.50 -0.14
CA TYR A 79 -2.66 -8.81 -0.66
C TYR A 79 -4.14 -9.13 -0.41
N ASN A 80 -4.98 -8.13 -0.07
CA ASN A 80 -6.41 -8.37 0.12
C ASN A 80 -7.07 -8.79 -1.20
N PRO A 81 -7.61 -10.02 -1.30
CA PRO A 81 -8.13 -10.53 -2.57
C PRO A 81 -9.59 -10.14 -2.84
N TYR A 82 -10.33 -9.66 -1.82
CA TYR A 82 -11.80 -9.64 -1.85
C TYR A 82 -12.39 -8.26 -2.17
N TYR A 83 -11.73 -7.20 -1.73
CA TYR A 83 -12.08 -5.82 -2.01
C TYR A 83 -10.79 -5.11 -2.37
N TYR A 84 -10.80 -4.12 -3.27
CA TYR A 84 -9.60 -3.32 -3.49
C TYR A 84 -9.58 -2.13 -2.55
N PRO A 85 -8.88 -2.24 -1.40
CA PRO A 85 -8.78 -1.15 -0.44
C PRO A 85 -8.23 0.14 -1.09
N LEU A 86 -7.38 0.02 -2.11
CA LEU A 86 -6.80 1.17 -2.81
C LEU A 86 -7.75 1.86 -3.83
N ALA A 87 -8.91 1.29 -4.15
CA ALA A 87 -9.98 1.99 -4.91
C ALA A 87 -10.98 2.69 -3.98
N VAL A 88 -10.84 2.49 -2.67
CA VAL A 88 -11.69 3.10 -1.67
C VAL A 88 -10.93 4.27 -1.09
N ASP A 89 -11.35 5.47 -1.44
CA ASP A 89 -10.64 6.72 -1.12
C ASP A 89 -10.05 6.79 0.30
N PRO A 90 -10.78 6.52 1.40
CA PRO A 90 -10.20 6.59 2.74
C PRO A 90 -9.08 5.56 2.96
N VAL A 91 -9.25 4.33 2.48
CA VAL A 91 -8.28 3.26 2.72
C VAL A 91 -7.01 3.46 1.91
N ALA A 92 -7.13 4.01 0.70
CA ALA A 92 -5.98 4.41 -0.12
C ALA A 92 -5.12 5.47 0.60
N VAL A 93 -5.75 6.49 1.17
CA VAL A 93 -5.05 7.54 1.93
C VAL A 93 -4.33 6.95 3.14
N TYR A 94 -5.00 6.10 3.93
CA TYR A 94 -4.37 5.47 5.10
C TYR A 94 -3.20 4.55 4.70
N TYR A 95 -3.32 3.81 3.60
CA TYR A 95 -2.26 2.95 3.13
C TYR A 95 -0.97 3.71 2.84
N TRP A 96 -1.06 4.77 2.03
CA TRP A 96 0.12 5.57 1.67
C TRP A 96 0.67 6.36 2.87
N PHE A 97 -0.21 6.86 3.73
CA PHE A 97 0.20 7.53 4.96
C PHE A 97 0.96 6.59 5.91
N ILE A 98 0.45 5.38 6.13
CA ILE A 98 1.08 4.37 6.99
C ILE A 98 2.40 3.89 6.39
N ALA A 99 2.47 3.70 5.07
CA ALA A 99 3.73 3.37 4.39
C ALA A 99 4.79 4.47 4.60
N GLY A 100 4.41 5.74 4.42
CA GLY A 100 5.28 6.89 4.68
C GLY A 100 5.72 6.99 6.15
N MET A 101 4.79 6.80 7.08
CA MET A 101 5.07 6.79 8.51
C MET A 101 6.10 5.71 8.88
N LEU A 102 5.91 4.49 8.38
CA LEU A 102 6.82 3.38 8.66
C LEU A 102 8.22 3.60 8.07
N PHE A 103 8.33 4.24 6.91
CA PHE A 103 9.62 4.64 6.35
C PHE A 103 10.32 5.75 7.15
N LYS A 104 9.56 6.67 7.76
CA LYS A 104 10.12 7.78 8.53
C LYS A 104 10.52 7.36 9.95
N LEU A 105 9.90 6.32 10.50
CA LEU A 105 10.12 5.85 11.87
C LEU A 105 11.60 5.61 12.23
N PRO A 106 12.42 4.91 11.42
CA PRO A 106 13.83 4.68 11.74
C PRO A 106 14.67 5.96 11.80
N VAL A 107 14.31 6.97 11.00
CA VAL A 107 15.00 8.27 10.99
C VAL A 107 14.69 9.02 12.29
N LEU A 108 13.42 9.05 12.69
CA LEU A 108 12.99 9.68 13.93
C LEU A 108 13.60 9.00 15.17
N GLU A 109 13.75 7.68 15.14
CA GLU A 109 14.41 6.94 16.21
C GLU A 109 15.88 7.36 16.37
N GLN A 110 16.61 7.49 15.26
CA GLN A 110 18.01 7.92 15.28
C GLN A 110 18.17 9.35 15.81
N GLU A 111 17.33 10.27 15.33
CA GLU A 111 17.30 11.67 15.80
C GLU A 111 16.99 11.76 17.30
N THR A 112 16.04 10.96 17.80
CA THR A 112 15.67 10.93 19.23
C THR A 112 16.82 10.40 20.08
N LEU A 113 17.51 9.35 19.62
CA LEU A 113 18.65 8.77 20.32
C LEU A 113 19.86 9.73 20.35
N SER A 114 20.12 10.46 19.27
CA SER A 114 21.23 11.44 19.25
C SER A 114 21.00 12.60 20.20
N ILE A 115 19.77 13.12 20.28
CA ILE A 115 19.41 14.21 21.20
C ILE A 115 19.56 13.77 22.67
N SER A 116 19.19 12.53 22.99
CA SER A 116 19.36 12.01 24.34
C SER A 116 20.83 11.91 24.75
N SER A 117 21.72 11.54 23.82
CA SER A 117 23.15 11.39 24.09
C SER A 117 23.91 12.72 24.27
N GLU A 118 23.37 13.85 23.77
CA GLU A 118 23.99 15.18 23.92
C GLU A 118 23.61 15.85 25.24
N LYS A 119 22.59 15.32 25.92
CA LYS A 119 22.07 15.86 27.18
C LYS A 119 22.72 15.22 28.42
N ASP A 120 23.43 14.12 28.24
CA ASP A 120 24.19 13.38 29.27
C ASP A 120 25.67 13.80 29.27
#